data_AF-V2XRS8-F1
#
_entry.id   AF-V2XRS8-F1
#
_cell.length_a   1.000
_cell.length_b   1.000
_cell.length_c   1.000
_cell.angle_alpha   90.00
_cell.angle_beta   90.00
_cell.angle_gamma   90.00
#
_symmetry.space_group_name_H-M   'P 1'
#
loop_
_entity.id
_entity.type
_entity.pdbx_description
1 polymer ?
#
loop_
_entity_poly.entity_id
_entity_poly.type
_entity_poly.pdbx_seq_one_letter_code
_entity_poly.pdbx_strand_id
1 'polypeptide(L)'
;MSSFFDQELWRLFGDGKTFDNPACSGRACLGTLGKDLRVRAQFISTHISGEYDALKLTVLNRTDGPVDTLVLKLRDLLGKKPVPGNPNFRSGVIPHIWDDYGKFEWYAYRPTAADYETIRQAVGQYLDVFRDRQQERIQDGPKLVYICAPLRGDVEKNIEFARQKAQEVFQMGDIPVCPHLMFPPIADPENPQQDQAARDMGLRLVESCQEVHVYGPEWTEGMWAEIRHAMDMGIEVKTDQETIGRSPPHRQAPRKGRGAR
;
A
#
# COMPACT_ATOMS: atom_id res chain seq x y z
N MET A 1 -23.39 7.08 -15.25
CA MET A 1 -24.07 7.57 -14.04
C MET A 1 -23.57 6.72 -12.88
N SER A 2 -23.19 7.31 -11.74
CA SER A 2 -22.86 6.57 -10.52
C SER A 2 -24.15 6.06 -9.87
N SER A 3 -24.16 4.81 -9.40
CA SER A 3 -25.33 4.23 -8.73
C SER A 3 -25.57 4.88 -7.36
N PHE A 4 -26.76 4.70 -6.77
CA PHE A 4 -27.05 5.18 -5.42
C PHE A 4 -26.04 4.63 -4.39
N PHE A 5 -25.75 3.33 -4.48
CA PHE A 5 -24.76 2.67 -3.61
C PHE A 5 -23.35 3.24 -3.79
N ASP A 6 -22.94 3.56 -5.03
CA ASP A 6 -21.66 4.22 -5.27
C ASP A 6 -21.55 5.54 -4.53
N GLN A 7 -22.60 6.37 -4.58
CA GLN A 7 -22.60 7.67 -3.92
C GLN A 7 -22.49 7.52 -2.40
N GLU A 8 -23.21 6.56 -1.82
CA GLU A 8 -23.18 6.29 -0.37
C GLU A 8 -21.82 5.71 0.08
N LEU A 9 -21.22 4.84 -0.73
CA LEU A 9 -19.89 4.29 -0.47
C LEU A 9 -18.79 5.35 -0.63
N TRP A 10 -18.89 6.23 -1.63
CA TRP A 10 -18.00 7.37 -1.78
C TRP A 10 -18.13 8.37 -0.63
N ARG A 11 -19.34 8.56 -0.07
CA ARG A 11 -19.51 9.35 1.15
C ARG A 11 -18.82 8.71 2.34
N LEU A 12 -18.90 7.39 2.49
CA LEU A 12 -18.25 6.69 3.60
C LEU A 12 -16.72 6.69 3.48
N PHE A 13 -16.18 6.38 2.31
CA PHE A 13 -14.76 6.01 2.19
C PHE A 13 -13.95 6.91 1.26
N GLY A 14 -14.57 7.88 0.59
CA GLY A 14 -13.92 8.71 -0.43
C GLY A 14 -12.82 9.64 0.09
N ASP A 15 -12.76 9.87 1.40
CA ASP A 15 -11.68 10.65 2.02
C ASP A 15 -10.40 9.85 2.26
N GLY A 16 -10.42 8.54 2.01
CA GLY A 16 -9.28 7.65 2.18
C GLY A 16 -8.83 7.44 3.63
N LYS A 17 -9.60 7.89 4.64
CA LYS A 17 -9.19 7.77 6.05
C LYS A 17 -9.40 6.39 6.63
N THR A 18 -10.45 5.70 6.18
CA THR A 18 -10.76 4.36 6.69
C THR A 18 -9.86 3.30 6.06
N PHE A 19 -9.55 3.43 4.78
CA PHE A 19 -8.60 2.61 4.02
C PHE A 19 -8.12 3.40 2.80
N ASP A 20 -6.94 3.08 2.27
CA ASP A 20 -6.30 3.90 1.24
C ASP A 20 -6.83 3.56 -0.15
N ASN A 21 -6.66 4.48 -1.10
CA ASN A 21 -6.99 4.31 -2.53
C ASN A 21 -8.40 3.73 -2.79
N PRO A 22 -9.47 4.37 -2.27
CA PRO A 22 -10.84 3.89 -2.47
C PRO A 22 -11.24 3.91 -3.94
N ALA A 23 -11.90 2.84 -4.38
CA ALA A 23 -12.49 2.69 -5.70
C ALA A 23 -13.87 2.05 -5.55
N CYS A 24 -14.93 2.86 -5.65
CA CYS A 24 -16.31 2.39 -5.55
C CYS A 24 -16.97 2.24 -6.93
N SER A 25 -17.59 1.09 -7.17
CA SER A 25 -18.35 0.78 -8.39
C SER A 25 -19.53 -0.17 -8.12
N GLY A 26 -20.71 0.22 -8.58
CA GLY A 26 -21.97 -0.45 -8.27
C GLY A 26 -22.23 -0.53 -6.76
N ARG A 27 -22.20 -1.74 -6.21
CA ARG A 27 -22.51 -2.03 -4.80
C ARG A 27 -21.27 -2.37 -3.96
N ALA A 28 -20.09 -2.06 -4.46
CA ALA A 28 -18.85 -2.39 -3.78
C ALA A 28 -17.90 -1.20 -3.79
N CYS A 29 -17.21 -1.01 -2.68
CA CYS A 29 -16.03 -0.17 -2.63
C CYS A 29 -14.84 -1.01 -2.24
N LEU A 30 -13.78 -0.94 -3.04
CA LEU A 30 -12.51 -1.59 -2.74
C LEU A 30 -11.49 -0.54 -2.32
N GLY A 31 -10.53 -0.95 -1.51
CA GLY A 31 -9.36 -0.14 -1.18
C GLY A 31 -8.20 -0.97 -0.66
N THR A 32 -7.07 -0.32 -0.44
CA THR A 32 -5.84 -0.94 0.07
C THR A 32 -5.75 -0.84 1.59
N LEU A 33 -5.25 -1.91 2.22
CA LEU A 33 -5.04 -2.00 3.66
C LEU A 33 -3.61 -2.49 3.91
N GLY A 34 -2.62 -1.61 3.74
CA GLY A 34 -1.21 -1.99 3.71
C GLY A 34 -0.79 -2.68 2.40
N LYS A 35 0.31 -3.45 2.44
CA LYS A 35 0.96 -4.00 1.24
C LYS A 35 0.08 -5.04 0.54
N ASP A 36 -0.27 -6.10 1.25
CA ASP A 36 -0.87 -7.30 0.64
C ASP A 36 -2.38 -7.43 0.83
N LEU A 37 -2.94 -6.67 1.78
CA LEU A 37 -4.38 -6.72 2.07
C LEU A 37 -5.15 -5.66 1.28
N ARG A 38 -6.37 -6.03 0.95
CA ARG A 38 -7.41 -5.20 0.37
C ARG A 38 -8.65 -5.32 1.23
N VAL A 39 -9.51 -4.32 1.17
CA VAL A 39 -10.83 -4.38 1.77
C VAL A 39 -11.89 -4.21 0.70
N ARG A 40 -12.98 -4.95 0.84
CA ARG A 40 -14.20 -4.78 0.05
C ARG A 40 -15.35 -4.47 0.99
N ALA A 41 -15.95 -3.28 0.86
CA ALA A 41 -17.12 -2.84 1.60
C ALA A 41 -18.37 -2.88 0.71
N GLN A 42 -19.49 -3.41 1.22
CA GLN A 42 -20.74 -3.55 0.46
C GLN A 42 -21.96 -3.40 1.36
N PHE A 43 -22.98 -2.67 0.92
CA PHE A 43 -24.30 -2.73 1.56
C PHE A 43 -24.98 -4.06 1.20
N ILE A 44 -25.54 -4.74 2.19
CA ILE A 44 -26.25 -6.01 2.02
C ILE A 44 -27.58 -6.01 2.77
N SER A 45 -28.52 -6.84 2.30
CA SER A 45 -29.72 -7.20 3.02
C SER A 45 -29.45 -8.40 3.93
N THR A 46 -29.77 -8.29 5.22
CA THR A 46 -29.58 -9.41 6.17
C THR A 46 -30.88 -10.11 6.56
N HIS A 47 -32.04 -9.48 6.36
CA HIS A 47 -33.32 -10.05 6.71
C HIS A 47 -34.36 -9.97 5.59
N ILE A 48 -34.63 -8.78 5.06
CA ILE A 48 -35.67 -8.57 4.04
C ILE A 48 -35.00 -8.24 2.71
N SER A 49 -35.35 -8.98 1.66
CA SER A 49 -34.80 -8.72 0.33
C SER A 49 -35.20 -7.32 -0.14
N GLY A 50 -34.22 -6.55 -0.60
CA GLY A 50 -34.44 -5.16 -1.00
C GLY A 50 -34.27 -4.14 0.13
N GLU A 51 -34.21 -4.57 1.40
CA GLU A 51 -33.83 -3.72 2.53
C GLU A 51 -32.36 -3.94 2.88
N TYR A 52 -31.49 -3.01 2.52
CA TYR A 52 -30.06 -3.09 2.79
C TYR A 52 -29.77 -2.44 4.14
N ASP A 53 -29.67 -3.28 5.17
CA ASP A 53 -29.64 -2.92 6.58
C ASP A 53 -28.28 -3.17 7.24
N ALA A 54 -27.28 -3.60 6.48
CA ALA A 54 -25.93 -3.83 6.97
C ALA A 54 -24.85 -3.46 5.96
N LEU A 55 -23.67 -3.15 6.50
CA LEU A 55 -22.43 -3.01 5.74
C LEU A 55 -21.57 -4.25 5.97
N LYS A 56 -21.34 -5.01 4.89
CA LYS A 56 -20.40 -6.13 4.86
C LYS A 56 -19.01 -5.64 4.51
N LEU A 57 -18.03 -5.99 5.32
CA LEU A 57 -16.61 -5.81 5.08
C LEU A 57 -15.99 -7.18 4.82
N THR A 58 -15.18 -7.29 3.78
CA THR A 58 -14.36 -8.47 3.53
C THR A 58 -12.92 -8.01 3.39
N VAL A 59 -12.05 -8.49 4.27
CA VAL A 59 -10.59 -8.34 4.14
C VAL A 59 -10.10 -9.44 3.22
N LEU A 60 -9.34 -9.05 2.21
CA LEU A 60 -8.86 -9.91 1.13
C LEU A 60 -7.34 -9.86 1.11
N ASN A 61 -6.69 -11.01 1.03
CA ASN A 61 -5.32 -11.09 0.56
C ASN A 61 -5.33 -11.15 -0.97
N ARG A 62 -4.43 -10.41 -1.62
CA ARG A 62 -4.36 -10.33 -3.09
C ARG A 62 -4.15 -11.70 -3.76
N THR A 63 -3.39 -12.61 -3.13
CA THR A 63 -3.10 -13.95 -3.68
C THR A 63 -4.02 -15.01 -3.11
N ASP A 64 -4.34 -14.93 -1.81
CA ASP A 64 -4.96 -16.05 -1.09
C ASP A 64 -6.48 -15.91 -0.90
N GLY A 65 -7.06 -14.78 -1.35
CA GLY A 65 -8.50 -14.54 -1.27
C GLY A 65 -8.96 -14.03 0.09
N PRO A 66 -10.22 -14.31 0.51
CA PRO A 66 -10.77 -13.76 1.75
C PRO A 66 -10.02 -14.21 3.01
N VAL A 67 -9.58 -13.24 3.80
CA VAL A 67 -8.93 -13.44 5.10
C VAL A 67 -9.98 -13.46 6.22
N ASP A 68 -10.89 -12.47 6.21
CA ASP A 68 -11.97 -12.38 7.18
C ASP A 68 -13.17 -11.61 6.60
N THR A 69 -14.33 -11.76 7.22
CA THR A 69 -15.55 -11.02 6.86
C THR A 69 -16.34 -10.62 8.10
N LEU A 70 -16.65 -9.33 8.19
CA LEU A 70 -17.51 -8.76 9.21
C LEU A 70 -18.78 -8.17 8.59
N VAL A 71 -19.91 -8.34 9.28
CA VAL A 71 -21.18 -7.70 8.91
C VAL A 71 -21.58 -6.76 10.03
N LEU A 72 -21.57 -5.46 9.74
CA LEU A 72 -21.98 -4.40 10.65
C LEU A 72 -23.44 -4.02 10.35
N LYS A 73 -24.37 -4.38 11.24
CA LYS A 73 -25.78 -3.99 11.08
C LYS A 73 -25.96 -2.52 11.45
N LEU A 74 -26.69 -1.78 10.61
CA LEU A 74 -26.98 -0.36 10.84
C LEU A 74 -27.81 -0.15 12.11
N ARG A 75 -28.65 -1.12 12.50
CA ARG A 75 -29.36 -1.12 13.79
C ARG A 75 -28.40 -1.04 14.97
N ASP A 76 -27.32 -1.81 14.92
CA ASP A 76 -26.38 -1.94 16.04
C ASP A 76 -25.48 -0.71 16.12
N LEU A 77 -25.14 -0.11 14.97
CA LEU A 77 -24.34 1.12 14.90
C LEU A 77 -25.13 2.38 15.24
N LEU A 78 -26.34 2.52 14.69
CA LEU A 78 -27.07 3.80 14.67
C LEU A 78 -28.31 3.79 15.58
N GLY A 79 -28.79 2.63 15.99
CA GLY A 79 -30.05 2.47 16.71
C GLY A 79 -31.27 2.83 15.85
N LYS A 80 -32.41 3.07 16.52
CA LYS A 80 -33.60 3.63 15.88
C LYS A 80 -33.49 5.14 15.79
N LYS A 81 -33.87 5.70 14.65
CA LYS A 81 -33.84 7.15 14.39
C LYS A 81 -35.24 7.73 14.31
N PRO A 82 -35.48 8.91 14.91
CA PRO A 82 -36.78 9.56 14.84
C PRO A 82 -37.06 10.08 13.42
N VAL A 83 -38.33 10.09 13.02
CA VAL A 83 -38.80 10.66 11.75
C VAL A 83 -39.80 11.78 12.07
N PRO A 84 -39.34 13.04 12.20
CA PRO A 84 -40.20 14.15 12.59
C PRO A 84 -41.39 14.33 11.65
N GLY A 85 -42.56 14.60 12.21
CA GLY A 85 -43.78 14.90 11.44
C GLY A 85 -44.44 13.68 10.77
N ASN A 86 -43.95 12.46 10.97
CA ASN A 86 -44.56 11.26 10.41
C ASN A 86 -45.25 10.39 11.49
N PRO A 87 -46.60 10.31 11.50
CA PRO A 87 -47.35 9.56 12.51
C PRO A 87 -47.17 8.04 12.44
N ASN A 88 -46.63 7.49 11.34
CA ASN A 88 -46.40 6.06 11.16
C ASN A 88 -45.12 5.58 11.88
N PHE A 89 -44.18 6.49 12.20
CA PHE A 89 -42.87 6.15 12.79
C PHE A 89 -42.73 6.69 14.22
N ARG A 90 -43.77 6.51 15.06
CA ARG A 90 -43.78 7.00 16.46
C ARG A 90 -42.60 6.49 17.29
N SER A 91 -42.14 5.27 17.02
CA SER A 91 -41.01 4.64 17.70
C SER A 91 -39.69 4.77 16.93
N GLY A 92 -39.66 5.62 15.90
CA GLY A 92 -38.54 5.74 14.96
C GLY A 92 -38.44 4.56 13.97
N VAL A 93 -37.46 4.67 13.09
CA VAL A 93 -37.14 3.68 12.05
C VAL A 93 -35.68 3.26 12.18
N ILE A 94 -35.37 2.02 11.82
CA ILE A 94 -33.97 1.58 11.73
C ILE A 94 -33.46 2.02 10.36
N PRO A 95 -32.35 2.78 10.29
CA PRO A 95 -31.81 3.21 9.02
C PRO A 95 -31.48 2.01 8.11
N HIS A 96 -32.01 2.03 6.90
CA HIS A 96 -31.67 1.10 5.83
C HIS A 96 -31.97 1.74 4.48
N ILE A 97 -31.31 1.22 3.44
CA ILE A 97 -31.61 1.58 2.05
C ILE A 97 -32.69 0.62 1.56
N TRP A 98 -33.71 1.12 0.89
CA TRP A 98 -34.77 0.27 0.33
C TRP A 98 -34.82 0.36 -1.20
N ASP A 99 -35.28 -0.73 -1.81
CA ASP A 99 -35.51 -0.87 -3.25
C ASP A 99 -36.98 -0.58 -3.59
N ASP A 100 -37.28 0.63 -4.05
CA ASP A 100 -38.59 1.00 -4.58
C ASP A 100 -38.69 0.64 -6.06
N TYR A 101 -38.97 -0.63 -6.37
CA TYR A 101 -39.13 -1.11 -7.76
C TYR A 101 -37.97 -0.68 -8.70
N GLY A 102 -36.73 -0.79 -8.23
CA GLY A 102 -35.51 -0.41 -8.94
C GLY A 102 -34.95 0.97 -8.57
N LYS A 103 -35.66 1.76 -7.76
CA LYS A 103 -35.19 3.04 -7.25
C LYS A 103 -34.71 2.91 -5.80
N PHE A 104 -33.41 3.00 -5.61
CA PHE A 104 -32.80 2.91 -4.28
C PHE A 104 -32.79 4.26 -3.56
N GLU A 105 -33.23 4.28 -2.31
CA GLU A 105 -33.10 5.43 -1.42
C GLU A 105 -33.11 5.05 0.06
N TRP A 106 -32.68 5.96 0.93
CA TRP A 106 -32.81 5.82 2.38
C TRP A 106 -34.28 5.85 2.80
N TYR A 107 -34.75 4.80 3.48
CA TYR A 107 -36.14 4.68 3.87
C TYR A 107 -36.48 5.52 5.10
N ALA A 108 -37.36 6.51 4.92
CA ALA A 108 -37.93 7.41 5.92
C ALA A 108 -36.94 8.31 6.70
N TYR A 109 -35.70 7.89 6.89
CA TYR A 109 -34.64 8.62 7.58
C TYR A 109 -33.37 8.65 6.71
N ARG A 110 -32.86 9.84 6.44
CA ARG A 110 -31.59 10.04 5.74
C ARG A 110 -30.46 10.21 6.76
N PRO A 111 -29.41 9.36 6.73
CA PRO A 111 -28.25 9.50 7.60
C PRO A 111 -27.62 10.88 7.52
N THR A 112 -27.25 11.39 8.68
CA THR A 112 -26.55 12.66 8.86
C THR A 112 -25.04 12.45 8.78
N ALA A 113 -24.27 13.55 8.73
CA ALA A 113 -22.81 13.48 8.79
C ALA A 113 -22.30 12.72 10.04
N ALA A 114 -22.98 12.87 11.17
CA ALA A 114 -22.63 12.16 12.41
C ALA A 114 -22.86 10.64 12.28
N ASP A 115 -23.92 10.20 11.58
CA ASP A 115 -24.18 8.78 11.37
C ASP A 115 -23.12 8.15 10.46
N TYR A 116 -22.74 8.84 9.38
CA TYR A 116 -21.63 8.38 8.54
C TYR A 116 -20.33 8.28 9.35
N GLU A 117 -20.08 9.23 10.24
CA GLU A 117 -18.90 9.20 11.10
C GLU A 117 -18.91 8.01 12.06
N THR A 118 -20.05 7.69 12.69
CA THR A 118 -20.19 6.48 13.50
C THR A 118 -19.90 5.21 12.70
N ILE A 119 -20.39 5.13 11.45
CA ILE A 119 -20.09 3.99 10.58
C ILE A 119 -18.58 3.93 10.26
N ARG A 120 -17.96 5.06 9.87
CA ARG A 120 -16.52 5.11 9.57
C ARG A 120 -15.67 4.68 10.75
N GLN A 121 -16.00 5.12 11.96
CA GLN A 121 -15.27 4.76 13.17
C GLN A 121 -15.35 3.25 13.45
N ALA A 122 -16.54 2.65 13.36
CA ALA A 122 -16.70 1.22 13.55
C ALA A 122 -15.94 0.39 12.50
N VAL A 123 -15.96 0.82 11.23
CA VAL A 123 -15.19 0.19 10.17
C VAL A 123 -13.68 0.33 10.43
N GLY A 124 -13.22 1.54 10.76
CA GLY A 124 -11.81 1.84 11.03
C GLY A 124 -11.25 0.98 12.16
N GLN A 125 -11.94 0.96 13.32
CA GLN A 125 -11.55 0.16 14.49
C GLN A 125 -11.36 -1.33 14.16
N TYR A 126 -12.24 -1.89 13.33
CA TYR A 126 -12.11 -3.29 12.92
C TYR A 126 -10.94 -3.49 11.94
N LEU A 127 -10.77 -2.59 10.97
CA LEU A 127 -9.69 -2.69 9.98
C LEU A 127 -8.29 -2.45 10.59
N ASP A 128 -8.19 -1.68 11.68
CA ASP A 128 -6.93 -1.42 12.39
C ASP A 128 -6.28 -2.71 12.90
N VAL A 129 -7.07 -3.70 13.34
CA VAL A 129 -6.56 -5.02 13.77
C VAL A 129 -5.74 -5.72 12.67
N PHE A 130 -6.02 -5.43 11.40
CA PHE A 130 -5.28 -6.01 10.27
C PHE A 130 -4.09 -5.15 9.85
N ARG A 131 -4.08 -3.86 10.18
CA ARG A 131 -2.90 -2.98 10.02
C ARG A 131 -1.81 -3.40 11.02
N ASP A 132 -2.18 -3.55 12.28
CA ASP A 132 -1.27 -3.91 13.36
C ASP A 132 -0.62 -5.27 13.12
N ARG A 133 -1.39 -6.28 12.68
CA ARG A 133 -0.85 -7.61 12.35
C ARG A 133 0.13 -7.63 11.17
N GLN A 134 -0.01 -6.72 10.21
CA GLN A 134 0.99 -6.58 9.13
C GLN A 134 2.28 -5.98 9.70
N GLN A 135 2.17 -4.98 10.57
CA GLN A 135 3.30 -4.36 11.24
C GLN A 135 4.02 -5.36 12.17
N GLU A 136 3.28 -6.16 12.94
CA GLU A 136 3.80 -7.24 13.79
C GLU A 136 4.49 -8.33 12.97
N ARG A 137 3.90 -8.81 11.86
CA ARG A 137 4.58 -9.81 10.99
C ARG A 137 5.87 -9.30 10.37
N ILE A 138 5.95 -8.00 10.07
CA ILE A 138 7.17 -7.36 9.58
C ILE A 138 8.18 -7.17 10.71
N GLN A 139 7.73 -7.07 11.97
CA GLN A 139 8.58 -6.88 13.15
C GLN A 139 9.03 -8.20 13.84
N ASP A 140 8.26 -9.29 13.72
CA ASP A 140 8.53 -10.58 14.39
C ASP A 140 9.43 -11.53 13.56
N GLY A 141 9.71 -11.21 12.31
CA GLY A 141 10.57 -12.00 11.41
C GLY A 141 11.88 -11.29 11.05
N PRO A 142 12.92 -12.05 10.65
CA PRO A 142 14.16 -11.45 10.17
C PRO A 142 13.89 -10.62 8.91
N LYS A 143 14.37 -9.38 8.88
CA LYS A 143 14.14 -8.45 7.76
C LYS A 143 14.97 -8.87 6.55
N LEU A 144 14.41 -8.73 5.36
CA LEU A 144 15.19 -8.73 4.13
C LEU A 144 15.89 -7.36 4.00
N VAL A 145 17.21 -7.38 4.07
CA VAL A 145 18.05 -6.17 3.98
C VAL A 145 18.83 -6.22 2.67
N TYR A 146 18.53 -5.28 1.78
CA TYR A 146 19.25 -5.14 0.51
C TYR A 146 20.59 -4.47 0.77
N ILE A 147 21.68 -5.05 0.27
CA ILE A 147 23.03 -4.51 0.42
C ILE A 147 23.47 -3.90 -0.91
N CYS A 148 23.47 -2.56 -0.93
CA CYS A 148 23.96 -1.73 -2.00
C CYS A 148 25.42 -1.36 -1.69
N ALA A 149 26.36 -1.95 -2.41
CA ALA A 149 27.80 -1.75 -2.22
C ALA A 149 28.53 -1.67 -3.57
N PRO A 150 29.68 -0.97 -3.65
CA PRO A 150 30.45 -0.91 -4.87
C PRO A 150 30.96 -2.30 -5.27
N LEU A 151 30.89 -2.61 -6.58
CA LEU A 151 31.50 -3.82 -7.17
C LEU A 151 32.66 -3.47 -8.13
N ARG A 152 32.51 -2.42 -8.93
CA ARG A 152 33.50 -2.03 -9.97
C ARG A 152 34.78 -1.47 -9.35
N GLY A 153 35.89 -1.59 -10.09
CA GLY A 153 37.22 -1.18 -9.64
C GLY A 153 38.01 -2.38 -9.11
N ASP A 154 38.43 -2.33 -7.84
CA ASP A 154 39.10 -3.44 -7.17
C ASP A 154 38.07 -4.52 -6.78
N VAL A 155 37.73 -5.36 -7.76
CA VAL A 155 36.64 -6.35 -7.65
C VAL A 155 36.86 -7.31 -6.49
N GLU A 156 38.08 -7.80 -6.26
CA GLU A 156 38.37 -8.73 -5.17
C GLU A 156 38.12 -8.10 -3.81
N LYS A 157 38.64 -6.87 -3.61
CA LYS A 157 38.43 -6.11 -2.37
C LYS A 157 36.94 -5.78 -2.16
N ASN A 158 36.25 -5.41 -3.22
CA ASN A 158 34.83 -5.07 -3.17
C ASN A 158 33.94 -6.28 -2.86
N ILE A 159 34.26 -7.45 -3.41
CA ILE A 159 33.57 -8.71 -3.08
C ILE A 159 33.75 -9.03 -1.60
N GLU A 160 34.96 -8.90 -1.07
CA GLU A 160 35.20 -9.18 0.34
C GLU A 160 34.48 -8.17 1.26
N PHE A 161 34.48 -6.90 0.87
CA PHE A 161 33.70 -5.87 1.56
C PHE A 161 32.20 -6.18 1.56
N ALA A 162 31.63 -6.55 0.42
CA ALA A 162 30.22 -6.94 0.32
C ALA A 162 29.89 -8.17 1.18
N ARG A 163 30.79 -9.16 1.24
CA ARG A 163 30.65 -10.33 2.13
C ARG A 163 30.66 -9.94 3.59
N GLN A 164 31.57 -9.07 4.00
CA GLN A 164 31.62 -8.57 5.37
C GLN A 164 30.30 -7.89 5.76
N LYS A 165 29.75 -7.04 4.89
CA LYS A 165 28.47 -6.38 5.14
C LYS A 165 27.29 -7.35 5.18
N ALA A 166 27.28 -8.37 4.33
CA ALA A 166 26.29 -9.45 4.40
C ALA A 166 26.39 -10.22 5.72
N GLN A 167 27.61 -10.47 6.20
CA GLN A 167 27.84 -11.15 7.48
C GLN A 167 27.38 -10.29 8.67
N GLU A 168 27.61 -8.98 8.66
CA GLU A 168 27.11 -8.06 9.70
C GLU A 168 25.58 -8.12 9.81
N VAL A 169 24.87 -8.02 8.67
CA VAL A 169 23.40 -8.14 8.63
C VAL A 169 22.93 -9.50 9.15
N PHE A 170 23.57 -10.59 8.72
CA PHE A 170 23.25 -11.93 9.18
C PHE A 170 23.43 -12.09 10.70
N GLN A 171 24.50 -11.51 11.26
CA GLN A 171 24.77 -11.55 12.70
C GLN A 171 23.77 -10.74 13.52
N MET A 172 23.15 -9.70 12.93
CA MET A 172 22.05 -8.95 13.55
C MET A 172 20.73 -9.75 13.56
N GLY A 173 20.69 -10.92 12.92
CA GLY A 173 19.50 -11.76 12.82
C GLY A 173 18.63 -11.49 11.61
N ASP A 174 19.07 -10.62 10.69
CA ASP A 174 18.36 -10.28 9.46
C ASP A 174 18.88 -11.10 8.26
N ILE A 175 18.15 -11.06 7.12
CA ILE A 175 18.48 -11.79 5.90
C ILE A 175 19.19 -10.84 4.92
N PRO A 176 20.51 -11.02 4.65
CA PRO A 176 21.22 -10.21 3.67
C PRO A 176 20.87 -10.60 2.23
N VAL A 177 20.48 -9.62 1.42
CA VAL A 177 20.28 -9.74 -0.03
C VAL A 177 21.36 -8.91 -0.72
N CYS A 178 22.36 -9.57 -1.32
CA CYS A 178 23.47 -8.89 -1.98
C CYS A 178 23.59 -9.30 -3.46
N PRO A 179 22.94 -8.57 -4.39
CA PRO A 179 22.96 -8.90 -5.82
C PRO A 179 24.36 -8.99 -6.42
N HIS A 180 25.30 -8.19 -5.94
CA HIS A 180 26.70 -8.21 -6.39
C HIS A 180 27.47 -9.47 -5.99
N LEU A 181 26.95 -10.28 -5.05
CA LEU A 181 27.47 -11.61 -4.75
C LEU A 181 26.67 -12.72 -5.43
N MET A 182 25.41 -12.45 -5.79
CA MET A 182 24.46 -13.42 -6.34
C MET A 182 24.50 -13.52 -7.87
N PHE A 183 24.55 -12.38 -8.56
CA PHE A 183 24.40 -12.31 -10.02
C PHE A 183 25.70 -12.48 -10.80
N PRO A 184 26.87 -11.92 -10.42
CA PRO A 184 28.09 -12.10 -11.20
C PRO A 184 28.51 -13.55 -11.47
N PRO A 185 28.26 -14.54 -10.58
CA PRO A 185 28.53 -15.94 -10.89
C PRO A 185 27.66 -16.56 -12.00
N ILE A 186 26.55 -15.92 -12.38
CA ILE A 186 25.55 -16.47 -13.31
C ILE A 186 25.20 -15.54 -14.48
N ALA A 187 25.64 -14.27 -14.43
CA ALA A 187 25.39 -13.25 -15.44
C ALA A 187 26.67 -12.43 -15.66
N ASP A 188 27.12 -12.37 -16.90
CA ASP A 188 28.33 -11.66 -17.31
C ASP A 188 28.11 -10.13 -17.27
N PRO A 189 28.79 -9.40 -16.37
CA PRO A 189 28.68 -7.94 -16.28
C PRO A 189 29.23 -7.20 -17.50
N GLU A 190 30.06 -7.84 -18.32
CA GLU A 190 30.58 -7.25 -19.56
C GLU A 190 29.60 -7.40 -20.74
N ASN A 191 28.59 -8.27 -20.61
CA ASN A 191 27.52 -8.39 -21.58
C ASN A 191 26.39 -7.39 -21.27
N PRO A 192 26.14 -6.38 -22.12
CA PRO A 192 25.18 -5.32 -21.81
C PRO A 192 23.75 -5.80 -21.54
N GLN A 193 23.31 -6.89 -22.18
CA GLN A 193 21.97 -7.44 -21.97
C GLN A 193 21.86 -8.16 -20.63
N GLN A 194 22.87 -8.94 -20.26
CA GLN A 194 22.88 -9.66 -18.98
C GLN A 194 23.08 -8.70 -17.81
N ASP A 195 23.95 -7.71 -17.97
CA ASP A 195 24.19 -6.64 -17.00
C ASP A 195 22.93 -5.78 -16.77
N GLN A 196 22.19 -5.45 -17.84
CA GLN A 196 20.89 -4.78 -17.68
C GLN A 196 19.85 -5.67 -16.99
N ALA A 197 19.75 -6.94 -17.37
CA ALA A 197 18.83 -7.86 -16.72
C ALA A 197 19.14 -8.05 -15.23
N ALA A 198 20.42 -8.11 -14.84
CA ALA A 198 20.86 -8.19 -13.45
C ALA A 198 20.47 -6.94 -12.66
N ARG A 199 20.60 -5.74 -13.25
CA ARG A 199 20.12 -4.49 -12.64
C ARG A 199 18.61 -4.48 -12.44
N ASP A 200 17.84 -4.87 -13.45
CA ASP A 200 16.38 -4.89 -13.37
C ASP A 200 15.90 -5.90 -12.30
N MET A 201 16.56 -7.06 -12.20
CA MET A 201 16.34 -8.03 -11.14
C MET A 201 16.72 -7.48 -9.76
N GLY A 202 17.82 -6.71 -9.66
CA GLY A 202 18.23 -6.02 -8.44
C GLY A 202 17.17 -5.03 -7.94
N LEU A 203 16.65 -4.18 -8.83
CA LEU A 203 15.55 -3.27 -8.51
C LEU A 203 14.31 -4.02 -8.00
N ARG A 204 13.98 -5.16 -8.61
CA ARG A 204 12.86 -6.00 -8.15
C ARG A 204 13.10 -6.61 -6.76
N LEU A 205 14.35 -6.95 -6.43
CA LEU A 205 14.72 -7.41 -5.09
C LEU A 205 14.56 -6.29 -4.06
N VAL A 206 14.92 -5.05 -4.39
CA VAL A 206 14.70 -3.87 -3.51
C VAL A 206 13.24 -3.77 -3.08
N GLU A 207 12.27 -3.95 -3.98
CA GLU A 207 10.82 -3.87 -3.67
C GLU A 207 10.33 -4.91 -2.63
N SER A 208 11.10 -5.98 -2.46
CA SER A 208 10.82 -7.07 -1.53
C SER A 208 11.51 -6.89 -0.18
N CYS A 209 12.52 -6.01 -0.12
CA CYS A 209 13.29 -5.73 1.08
C CYS A 209 12.57 -4.74 2.00
N GLN A 210 12.87 -4.81 3.30
CA GLN A 210 12.36 -3.88 4.32
C GLN A 210 13.30 -2.68 4.50
N GLU A 211 14.59 -2.90 4.28
CA GLU A 211 15.63 -1.89 4.42
C GLU A 211 16.64 -2.01 3.27
N VAL A 212 17.25 -0.88 2.89
CA VAL A 212 18.38 -0.83 1.98
C VAL A 212 19.58 -0.25 2.73
N HIS A 213 20.62 -1.05 2.89
CA HIS A 213 21.89 -0.60 3.44
C HIS A 213 22.85 -0.26 2.31
N VAL A 214 23.25 1.01 2.26
CA VAL A 214 24.14 1.58 1.26
C VAL A 214 25.50 1.79 1.89
N TYR A 215 26.53 1.29 1.22
CA TYR A 215 27.90 1.34 1.72
C TYR A 215 28.88 1.88 0.68
N GLY A 216 29.97 2.46 1.17
CA GLY A 216 31.09 2.88 0.37
C GLY A 216 31.18 4.40 0.18
N PRO A 217 32.39 4.92 -0.11
CA PRO A 217 32.66 6.36 -0.09
C PRO A 217 32.06 7.11 -1.29
N GLU A 218 31.90 6.43 -2.43
CA GLU A 218 31.32 6.98 -3.65
C GLU A 218 30.27 6.02 -4.20
N TRP A 219 29.12 6.57 -4.59
CA TRP A 219 28.02 5.76 -5.13
C TRP A 219 27.94 5.87 -6.64
N THR A 220 27.94 4.72 -7.28
CA THR A 220 27.83 4.61 -8.75
C THR A 220 26.42 4.97 -9.21
N GLU A 221 26.24 5.17 -10.53
CA GLU A 221 24.90 5.42 -11.11
C GLU A 221 23.92 4.27 -10.80
N GLY A 222 24.39 3.01 -10.81
CA GLY A 222 23.59 1.85 -10.45
C GLY A 222 23.12 1.89 -9.00
N MET A 223 24.03 2.21 -8.07
CA MET A 223 23.70 2.39 -6.65
C MET A 223 22.69 3.53 -6.46
N TRP A 224 22.87 4.65 -7.15
CA TRP A 224 21.90 5.75 -7.13
C TRP A 224 20.53 5.39 -7.71
N ALA A 225 20.47 4.48 -8.67
CA ALA A 225 19.19 3.96 -9.17
C ALA A 225 18.47 3.13 -8.09
N GLU A 226 19.19 2.25 -7.39
CA GLU A 226 18.65 1.45 -6.28
C GLU A 226 18.16 2.33 -5.13
N ILE A 227 18.95 3.34 -4.72
CA ILE A 227 18.60 4.29 -3.65
C ILE A 227 17.32 5.06 -3.98
N ARG A 228 17.24 5.61 -5.21
CA ARG A 228 16.06 6.38 -5.63
C ARG A 228 14.82 5.48 -5.68
N HIS A 229 14.95 4.27 -6.21
CA HIS A 229 13.85 3.30 -6.27
C HIS A 229 13.34 2.96 -4.86
N ALA A 230 14.24 2.74 -3.90
CA ALA A 230 13.88 2.50 -2.50
C ALA A 230 13.13 3.69 -1.89
N MET A 231 13.65 4.92 -2.09
CA MET A 231 13.03 6.14 -1.58
C MET A 231 11.63 6.40 -2.16
N ASP A 232 11.46 6.21 -3.47
CA ASP A 232 10.17 6.39 -4.15
C ASP A 232 9.10 5.40 -3.62
N MET A 233 9.53 4.25 -3.11
CA MET A 233 8.68 3.23 -2.49
C MET A 233 8.50 3.40 -0.97
N GLY A 234 9.14 4.40 -0.35
CA GLY A 234 9.12 4.60 1.10
C GLY A 234 9.86 3.53 1.89
N ILE A 235 10.81 2.82 1.27
CA ILE A 235 11.68 1.83 1.93
C ILE A 235 12.79 2.58 2.68
N GLU A 236 13.12 2.14 3.91
CA GLU A 236 14.15 2.78 4.73
C GLU A 236 15.54 2.59 4.11
N VAL A 237 16.24 3.70 3.84
CA VAL A 237 17.62 3.69 3.32
C VAL A 237 18.57 4.08 4.45
N LYS A 238 19.48 3.17 4.83
CA LYS A 238 20.55 3.39 5.81
C LYS A 238 21.89 3.48 5.09
N THR A 239 22.74 4.40 5.52
CA THR A 239 24.01 4.71 4.88
C THR A 239 25.10 4.82 5.93
N ASP A 240 26.32 4.40 5.59
CA ASP A 240 27.52 4.61 6.41
C ASP A 240 28.07 6.05 6.36
N GLN A 241 27.52 6.89 5.47
CA GLN A 241 27.81 8.33 5.37
C GLN A 241 26.82 9.19 6.18
N GLU A 242 27.33 10.26 6.80
CA GLU A 242 26.52 11.22 7.60
C GLU A 242 25.52 12.05 6.77
N THR A 243 25.69 12.14 5.45
CA THR A 243 24.77 12.87 4.55
C THR A 243 24.62 12.17 3.21
N ILE A 244 23.37 11.96 2.76
CA ILE A 244 23.06 11.52 1.39
C ILE A 244 23.32 12.70 0.46
N GLY A 245 24.54 12.82 -0.06
CA GLY A 245 24.98 13.94 -0.89
C GLY A 245 24.15 14.07 -2.16
N ARG A 246 23.45 15.19 -2.32
CA ARG A 246 22.75 15.54 -3.57
C ARG A 246 23.75 15.57 -4.74
N SER A 247 23.42 14.89 -5.85
CA SER A 247 24.21 14.94 -7.08
C SER A 247 24.47 16.39 -7.55
N PRO A 248 25.65 16.73 -8.09
CA PRO A 248 25.87 18.03 -8.72
C PRO A 248 25.02 18.17 -9.99
N PRO A 249 24.47 19.36 -10.28
CA PRO A 249 23.69 19.57 -11.49
C PRO A 249 24.57 19.39 -12.74
N HIS A 250 24.09 18.56 -13.66
CA HIS A 250 24.70 18.30 -14.95
C HIS A 250 24.82 19.61 -15.76
N ARG A 251 26.03 20.17 -15.86
CA ARG A 251 26.33 21.27 -16.80
C ARG A 251 26.35 20.71 -18.22
N GLN A 252 25.31 20.98 -18.99
CA GLN A 252 25.33 20.81 -20.43
C GLN A 252 26.38 21.74 -21.04
N ALA A 253 27.32 21.17 -21.79
CA ALA A 253 28.30 21.93 -22.57
C ALA A 253 27.58 22.71 -23.70
N PRO A 254 27.95 23.97 -23.97
CA PRO A 254 27.31 24.76 -25.02
C PRO A 254 27.63 24.19 -26.41
N ARG A 255 26.58 23.93 -27.18
CA ARG A 255 26.65 23.56 -28.60
C ARG A 255 27.40 24.65 -29.38
N LYS A 256 28.56 24.31 -29.95
CA LYS A 256 29.24 25.13 -30.97
C LYS A 256 28.31 25.26 -32.19
N GLY A 257 27.79 26.46 -32.39
CA GLY A 257 27.08 26.83 -33.63
C GLY A 257 28.01 26.71 -34.82
N ARG A 258 27.61 25.91 -35.81
CA ARG A 258 28.22 25.87 -37.13
C ARG A 258 27.95 27.21 -37.83
N GLY A 259 29.00 27.81 -38.37
CA GLY A 259 28.93 29.04 -39.14
C GLY A 259 28.09 28.89 -40.40
N ALA A 260 27.31 29.93 -40.70
CA ALA A 260 26.72 30.17 -42.00
C ALA A 260 27.69 31.03 -42.82
N ARG A 261 28.03 30.56 -44.02
CA ARG A 261 28.32 31.40 -45.19
C ARG A 261 27.12 31.26 -46.11
#